data_AF-A0A1N7IEF1-F1
#
_entry.id   AF-A0A1N7IEF1-F1
#
_cell.length_a   1.000
_cell.length_b   1.000
_cell.length_c   1.000
_cell.angle_alpha   90.00
_cell.angle_beta   90.00
_cell.angle_gamma   90.00
#
_symmetry.space_group_name_H-M   'P 1'
#
loop_
_entity.id
_entity.type
_entity.pdbx_description
1 polymer ?
#
loop_
_entity_poly.entity_id
_entity_poly.type
_entity_poly.pdbx_seq_one_letter_code
_entity_poly.pdbx_strand_id
1 'polypeptide(L)'
;MINNLFLSIGIMFLLSCKEEHKNTFNLKYIKDNHSLYLQIENSTKQDIIFLLPNSLEFGDENYKSFSTRGSREEDYPINVYAIIKPKQSSGVYQRKLDSIHNAYLTEIGNSDFIGDERPGDGNSVFYLKSKTKIKIKYDLIIKSMMVMFKQGYSSKFKQNYYPYNKVLKGEYPEGEYLRRFSKLNFRKAKFVAQPVIEDSLFLILSEKDVTD
;
A
#
# COMPACT_ATOMS: atom_id res chain seq x y z
N MET A 1 -72.60 9.51 21.20
CA MET A 1 -72.00 10.01 19.95
C MET A 1 -70.50 10.17 20.20
N ILE A 2 -69.66 9.26 19.67
CA ILE A 2 -68.83 9.49 18.45
C ILE A 2 -67.81 10.61 18.76
N ASN A 3 -66.49 10.42 18.87
CA ASN A 3 -65.60 9.58 18.06
C ASN A 3 -64.23 9.36 18.73
N ASN A 4 -63.64 8.20 18.42
CA ASN A 4 -62.20 7.94 18.45
C ASN A 4 -61.44 8.98 17.62
N LEU A 5 -60.30 9.46 18.11
CA LEU A 5 -59.23 9.89 17.20
C LEU A 5 -57.87 9.48 17.77
N PHE A 6 -57.36 8.42 17.16
CA PHE A 6 -55.97 8.01 17.18
C PHE A 6 -55.05 9.22 16.97
N LEU A 7 -54.04 9.38 17.83
CA LEU A 7 -52.81 10.04 17.45
C LEU A 7 -51.62 9.21 17.91
N SER A 8 -51.51 8.04 17.29
CA SER A 8 -50.25 7.33 17.09
C SER A 8 -49.29 8.24 16.31
N ILE A 9 -48.52 9.07 17.03
CA ILE A 9 -47.41 9.81 16.43
C ILE A 9 -46.29 8.81 16.19
N GLY A 10 -45.97 8.66 14.90
CA GLY A 10 -45.14 7.60 14.36
C GLY A 10 -43.72 7.62 14.92
N ILE A 11 -43.35 6.46 15.45
CA ILE A 11 -41.98 5.97 15.47
C ILE A 11 -41.53 5.90 14.02
N MET A 12 -40.81 6.91 13.54
CA MET A 12 -40.10 6.85 12.26
C MET A 12 -38.75 7.56 12.39
N PHE A 13 -37.72 6.86 11.90
CA PHE A 13 -36.34 7.31 11.66
C PHE A 13 -35.28 7.12 12.74
N LEU A 14 -35.26 5.96 13.42
CA LEU A 14 -34.00 5.41 13.97
C LEU A 14 -33.64 4.05 13.36
N LEU A 15 -34.05 3.79 12.12
CA LEU A 15 -33.31 2.83 11.29
C LEU A 15 -32.01 3.52 10.88
N SER A 16 -31.05 3.52 11.80
CA SER A 16 -29.64 3.62 11.45
C SER A 16 -29.34 2.39 10.60
N CYS A 17 -29.62 2.48 9.30
CA CYS A 17 -28.98 1.65 8.30
C CYS A 17 -27.50 1.93 8.48
N LYS A 18 -26.82 1.06 9.24
CA LYS A 18 -25.39 0.89 9.07
C LYS A 18 -25.25 0.49 7.61
N GLU A 19 -24.87 1.45 6.76
CA GLU A 19 -24.33 1.10 5.45
C GLU A 19 -23.20 0.12 5.75
N GLU A 20 -23.43 -1.16 5.47
CA GLU A 20 -22.33 -2.08 5.26
C GLU A 20 -21.47 -1.41 4.21
N HIS A 21 -20.28 -0.95 4.61
CA HIS A 21 -19.27 -0.49 3.68
C HIS A 21 -18.98 -1.66 2.74
N LYS A 22 -19.72 -1.75 1.63
CA LYS A 22 -19.46 -2.70 0.58
C LYS A 22 -18.08 -2.37 0.06
N ASN A 23 -17.14 -3.27 0.36
CA ASN A 23 -15.73 -3.08 0.09
C ASN A 23 -15.54 -2.73 -1.38
N THR A 24 -15.07 -1.51 -1.59
CA THR A 24 -14.97 -0.84 -2.88
C THR A 24 -13.76 -1.39 -3.67
N PHE A 25 -12.73 -1.86 -2.95
CA PHE A 25 -11.42 -2.15 -3.50
C PHE A 25 -10.69 -3.15 -2.60
N ASN A 26 -10.35 -4.34 -3.12
CA ASN A 26 -9.76 -5.44 -2.34
C ASN A 26 -8.34 -5.76 -2.79
N LEU A 27 -7.49 -6.15 -1.83
CA LEU A 27 -6.13 -6.62 -2.02
C LEU A 27 -5.96 -8.03 -1.44
N LYS A 28 -5.44 -8.93 -2.26
CA LYS A 28 -5.01 -10.29 -1.87
C LYS A 28 -3.56 -10.53 -2.23
N TYR A 29 -2.83 -11.21 -1.35
CA TYR A 29 -1.47 -11.65 -1.60
C TYR A 29 -1.43 -13.04 -2.21
N ILE A 30 -0.53 -13.23 -3.19
CA ILE A 30 -0.19 -14.54 -3.75
C ILE A 30 1.34 -14.64 -3.71
N LYS A 31 1.88 -15.63 -3.00
CA LYS A 31 3.31 -15.92 -2.94
C LYS A 31 3.68 -16.99 -3.97
N ASP A 32 4.83 -16.82 -4.61
CA ASP A 32 5.49 -17.80 -5.49
C ASP A 32 6.99 -17.67 -5.27
N ASN A 33 7.68 -18.68 -4.72
CA ASN A 33 9.10 -18.68 -4.32
C ASN A 33 9.73 -17.29 -4.09
N HIS A 34 10.29 -16.68 -5.15
CA HIS A 34 11.01 -15.40 -5.14
C HIS A 34 10.17 -14.19 -5.60
N SER A 35 8.85 -14.28 -5.51
CA SER A 35 7.93 -13.29 -6.00
C SER A 35 6.71 -13.18 -5.11
N LEU A 36 6.27 -11.94 -4.92
CA LEU A 36 4.99 -11.62 -4.29
C LEU A 36 4.11 -10.97 -5.34
N TYR A 37 2.85 -11.36 -5.37
CA TYR A 37 1.87 -10.73 -6.22
C TYR A 37 0.78 -10.11 -5.38
N LEU A 38 0.52 -8.83 -5.64
CA LEU A 38 -0.63 -8.11 -5.15
C LEU A 38 -1.73 -8.25 -6.19
N GLN A 39 -2.72 -9.07 -5.89
CA GLN A 39 -3.93 -9.15 -6.70
C GLN A 39 -4.93 -8.13 -6.17
N ILE A 40 -5.32 -7.23 -7.06
CA ILE A 40 -6.15 -6.09 -6.73
C ILE A 40 -7.42 -6.14 -7.55
N GLU A 41 -8.56 -5.94 -6.91
CA GLU A 41 -9.88 -5.98 -7.54
C GLU A 41 -10.65 -4.66 -7.34
N ASN A 42 -11.04 -4.04 -8.46
CA ASN A 42 -11.95 -2.90 -8.45
C ASN A 42 -13.40 -3.39 -8.55
N SER A 43 -14.05 -3.53 -7.40
CA SER A 43 -15.45 -3.94 -7.30
C SER A 43 -16.44 -2.80 -7.59
N THR A 44 -15.98 -1.60 -7.93
CA THR A 44 -16.84 -0.44 -8.13
C THR A 44 -17.39 -0.30 -9.56
N LYS A 45 -18.29 0.67 -9.76
CA LYS A 45 -18.81 1.07 -11.08
C LYS A 45 -17.95 2.13 -11.78
N GLN A 46 -16.91 2.65 -11.13
CA GLN A 46 -16.05 3.70 -11.67
C GLN A 46 -14.62 3.20 -11.81
N ASP A 47 -13.86 3.81 -12.72
CA ASP A 47 -12.44 3.52 -12.78
C ASP A 47 -11.76 4.13 -11.55
N ILE A 48 -10.62 3.57 -11.17
CA ILE A 48 -9.87 4.05 -10.02
C ILE A 48 -8.41 4.28 -10.36
N ILE A 49 -7.82 5.21 -9.65
CA ILE A 49 -6.38 5.43 -9.59
C ILE A 49 -5.95 5.26 -8.15
N PHE A 50 -4.88 4.53 -7.93
CA PHE A 50 -4.35 4.28 -6.60
C PHE A 50 -2.83 4.19 -6.64
N LEU A 51 -2.23 4.29 -5.47
CA LEU A 51 -0.79 4.19 -5.28
C LEU A 51 -0.46 2.85 -4.63
N LEU A 52 0.71 2.33 -4.97
CA LEU A 52 1.37 1.30 -4.20
C LEU A 52 2.83 1.70 -3.96
N PRO A 53 3.40 1.33 -2.80
CA PRO A 53 4.79 1.64 -2.54
C PRO A 53 5.66 0.81 -3.47
N ASN A 54 6.78 1.38 -3.92
CA ASN A 54 7.71 0.64 -4.78
C ASN A 54 8.45 -0.46 -4.01
N SER A 55 8.45 -0.40 -2.68
CA SER A 55 8.97 -1.43 -1.78
C SER A 55 7.91 -1.89 -0.78
N LEU A 56 7.87 -3.19 -0.52
CA LEU A 56 7.15 -3.80 0.60
C LEU A 56 8.15 -4.23 1.65
N GLU A 57 7.99 -3.72 2.87
CA GLU A 57 8.90 -3.98 3.98
C GLU A 57 8.31 -5.04 4.92
N PHE A 58 9.17 -5.86 5.52
CA PHE A 58 8.76 -6.91 6.44
C PHE A 58 9.51 -6.81 7.76
N GLY A 59 8.76 -6.85 8.86
CA GLY A 59 9.30 -6.95 10.21
C GLY A 59 9.39 -8.41 10.64
N ASP A 60 10.48 -8.77 11.29
CA ASP A 60 10.63 -10.06 11.97
C ASP A 60 9.87 -10.03 13.32
N GLU A 61 8.94 -10.97 13.55
CA GLU A 61 8.16 -11.06 14.80
C GLU A 61 9.03 -11.39 16.04
N ASN A 62 10.24 -11.91 15.87
CA ASN A 62 11.19 -12.10 16.97
C ASN A 62 11.79 -10.78 17.48
N TYR A 63 11.64 -9.69 16.73
CA TYR A 63 12.17 -8.37 17.07
C TYR A 63 11.03 -7.36 17.18
N LYS A 64 11.27 -6.27 17.91
CA LYS A 64 10.26 -5.20 18.09
C LYS A 64 10.10 -4.27 16.87
N SER A 65 10.69 -4.62 15.73
CA SER A 65 10.75 -3.73 14.56
C SER A 65 9.68 -4.03 13.54
N PHE A 66 9.18 -2.97 12.91
CA PHE A 66 8.22 -3.06 11.81
C PHE A 66 8.89 -3.29 10.45
N SER A 67 10.21 -3.18 10.36
CA SER A 67 10.99 -3.48 9.17
C SER A 67 12.35 -4.03 9.55
N THR A 68 12.86 -4.95 8.76
CA THR A 68 14.26 -5.42 8.82
C THR A 68 15.18 -4.59 7.91
N ARG A 69 14.64 -3.57 7.21
CA ARG A 69 15.35 -2.70 6.26
C ARG A 69 15.46 -1.25 6.77
N GLY A 70 16.54 -0.55 6.44
CA GLY A 70 16.82 0.83 6.85
C GLY A 70 18.17 1.02 7.56
N SER A 71 18.24 1.95 8.50
CA SER A 71 19.50 2.32 9.20
C SER A 71 19.96 1.31 10.26
N ARG A 72 19.29 0.16 10.38
CA ARG A 72 19.55 -0.89 11.37
C ARG A 72 19.55 -2.26 10.73
N GLU A 73 19.87 -2.32 9.44
CA GLU A 73 19.88 -3.56 8.67
C GLU A 73 20.85 -4.59 9.25
N GLU A 74 21.97 -4.16 9.82
CA GLU A 74 22.92 -5.06 10.49
C GLU A 74 22.40 -5.71 11.78
N ASP A 75 21.31 -5.20 12.37
CA ASP A 75 20.75 -5.72 13.62
C ASP A 75 19.90 -6.99 13.40
N TYR A 76 19.59 -7.34 12.14
CA TYR A 76 18.74 -8.47 11.80
C TYR A 76 19.53 -9.57 11.08
N PRO A 77 19.36 -10.85 11.47
CA PRO A 77 19.99 -11.98 10.76
C PRO A 77 19.66 -12.03 9.27
N ILE A 78 18.41 -11.70 8.94
CA ILE A 78 17.87 -11.70 7.59
C ILE A 78 17.05 -10.42 7.38
N ASN A 79 17.30 -9.75 6.27
CA ASN A 79 16.51 -8.64 5.77
C ASN A 79 15.54 -9.13 4.71
N VAL A 80 14.27 -8.76 4.85
CA VAL A 80 13.19 -9.22 3.99
C VAL A 80 12.42 -8.02 3.47
N TYR A 81 12.46 -7.83 2.16
CA TYR A 81 11.72 -6.78 1.47
C TYR A 81 11.39 -7.23 0.05
N ALA A 82 10.44 -6.55 -0.60
CA ALA A 82 10.10 -6.85 -1.98
C ALA A 82 10.03 -5.59 -2.82
N ILE A 83 10.66 -5.58 -3.99
CA ILE A 83 10.67 -4.43 -4.89
C ILE A 83 9.68 -4.66 -6.02
N ILE A 84 8.90 -3.64 -6.37
CA ILE A 84 7.95 -3.74 -7.47
C ILE A 84 8.68 -3.99 -8.79
N LYS A 85 8.20 -4.96 -9.58
CA LYS A 85 8.80 -5.22 -10.88
C LYS A 85 8.59 -4.00 -11.80
N PRO A 86 9.62 -3.55 -12.54
CA PRO A 86 9.52 -2.35 -13.39
C PRO A 86 8.43 -2.43 -14.45
N LYS A 87 8.00 -1.26 -14.95
CA LYS A 87 7.10 -1.10 -16.11
C LYS A 87 5.69 -1.68 -15.93
N GLN A 88 5.20 -1.76 -14.68
CA GLN A 88 3.82 -2.17 -14.38
C GLN A 88 2.88 -0.98 -14.10
N SER A 89 3.43 0.21 -13.83
CA SER A 89 2.66 1.41 -13.48
C SER A 89 2.02 2.07 -14.71
N SER A 90 1.02 2.90 -14.48
CA SER A 90 0.36 3.67 -15.53
C SER A 90 1.24 4.85 -15.94
N GLY A 91 1.96 4.75 -17.06
CA GLY A 91 2.92 5.78 -17.48
C GLY A 91 2.35 7.21 -17.59
N VAL A 92 1.07 7.38 -17.92
CA VAL A 92 0.45 8.72 -17.96
C VAL A 92 0.26 9.29 -16.55
N TYR A 93 -0.24 8.50 -15.61
CA TYR A 93 -0.47 8.97 -14.24
C TYR A 93 0.81 8.99 -13.40
N GLN A 94 1.76 8.08 -13.68
CA GLN A 94 3.09 8.08 -13.08
C GLN A 94 3.81 9.39 -13.38
N ARG A 95 3.88 9.81 -14.66
CA ARG A 95 4.48 11.11 -15.02
C ARG A 95 3.86 12.31 -14.30
N LYS A 96 2.56 12.25 -13.98
CA LYS A 96 1.91 13.29 -13.18
C LYS A 96 2.38 13.27 -11.73
N LEU A 97 2.51 12.09 -11.12
CA LEU A 97 3.07 11.96 -9.78
C LEU A 97 4.51 12.43 -9.73
N ASP A 98 5.34 12.00 -10.68
CA ASP A 98 6.75 12.37 -10.77
C ASP A 98 6.90 13.89 -10.94
N SER A 99 6.08 14.51 -11.79
CA SER A 99 6.08 15.96 -11.95
C SER A 99 5.73 16.71 -10.66
N ILE A 100 4.79 16.18 -9.86
CA ILE A 100 4.43 16.78 -8.56
C ILE A 100 5.54 16.57 -7.54
N HIS A 101 6.18 15.40 -7.55
CA HIS A 101 7.32 15.11 -6.68
C HIS A 101 8.50 16.04 -6.98
N ASN A 102 8.89 16.19 -8.25
CA ASN A 102 9.98 17.06 -8.67
C ASN A 102 9.70 18.52 -8.37
N ALA A 103 8.46 18.98 -8.59
CA ALA A 103 8.04 20.33 -8.20
C ALA A 103 8.18 20.53 -6.69
N TYR A 104 7.73 19.58 -5.88
CA TYR A 104 7.87 19.62 -4.43
C TYR A 104 9.33 19.65 -3.98
N LEU A 105 10.19 18.79 -4.54
CA LEU A 105 11.63 18.78 -4.26
C LEU A 105 12.28 20.13 -4.58
N THR A 106 11.90 20.72 -5.72
CA THR A 106 12.38 22.06 -6.11
C THR A 106 11.92 23.13 -5.11
N GLU A 107 10.65 23.10 -4.71
CA GLU A 107 10.09 24.06 -3.75
C GLU A 107 10.79 24.04 -2.38
N ILE A 108 11.25 22.87 -1.93
CA ILE A 108 11.95 22.73 -0.64
C ILE A 108 13.48 22.84 -0.75
N GLY A 109 14.02 23.21 -1.92
CA GLY A 109 15.46 23.37 -2.12
C GLY A 109 16.24 22.06 -2.28
N ASN A 110 15.56 20.95 -2.58
CA ASN A 110 16.11 19.61 -2.73
C ASN A 110 16.12 19.15 -4.21
N SER A 111 16.30 20.08 -5.15
CA SER A 111 16.30 19.76 -6.60
C SER A 111 17.40 18.79 -7.00
N ASP A 112 18.50 18.74 -6.26
CA ASP A 112 19.65 17.87 -6.55
C ASP A 112 19.31 16.38 -6.39
N PHE A 113 18.26 16.04 -5.65
CA PHE A 113 17.80 14.65 -5.47
C PHE A 113 16.88 14.16 -6.60
N ILE A 114 16.55 15.01 -7.58
CA ILE A 114 15.69 14.63 -8.71
C ILE A 114 16.48 13.67 -9.61
N GLY A 115 16.00 12.43 -9.73
CA GLY A 115 16.65 11.38 -10.55
C GLY A 115 17.54 10.44 -9.74
N ASP A 116 17.76 10.70 -8.45
CA ASP A 116 18.53 9.84 -7.54
C ASP A 116 17.65 8.74 -6.91
N GLU A 117 16.38 8.63 -7.29
CA GLU A 117 15.47 7.64 -6.73
C GLU A 117 15.87 6.21 -7.10
N ARG A 118 16.04 5.36 -6.07
CA ARG A 118 16.31 3.92 -6.28
C ARG A 118 15.02 3.20 -6.66
N PRO A 119 15.10 1.99 -7.26
CA PRO A 119 13.91 1.24 -7.68
C PRO A 119 12.86 0.98 -6.59
N GLY A 120 13.26 0.94 -5.32
CA GLY A 120 12.35 0.75 -4.18
C GLY A 120 11.83 2.05 -3.55
N ASP A 121 12.33 3.21 -3.97
CA ASP A 121 11.97 4.50 -3.39
C ASP A 121 10.64 5.00 -3.99
N GLY A 122 9.82 5.66 -3.17
CA GLY A 122 8.58 6.29 -3.61
C GLY A 122 7.43 5.32 -3.93
N ASN A 123 6.60 5.71 -4.89
CA ASN A 123 5.30 5.09 -5.16
C ASN A 123 5.04 4.94 -6.67
N SER A 124 4.40 3.82 -7.01
CA SER A 124 3.90 3.56 -8.36
C SER A 124 2.41 3.85 -8.45
N VAL A 125 2.00 4.53 -9.51
CA VAL A 125 0.60 4.84 -9.80
C VAL A 125 -0.02 3.77 -10.68
N PHE A 126 -1.17 3.27 -10.27
CA PHE A 126 -1.95 2.30 -11.03
C PHE A 126 -3.31 2.86 -11.41
N TYR A 127 -3.78 2.47 -12.59
CA TYR A 127 -5.13 2.72 -13.05
C TYR A 127 -5.82 1.38 -13.23
N LEU A 128 -7.02 1.25 -12.69
CA LEU A 128 -7.79 0.01 -12.77
C LEU A 128 -9.23 0.32 -13.17
N LYS A 129 -9.65 -0.29 -14.28
CA LYS A 129 -11.02 -0.12 -14.80
C LYS A 129 -12.05 -0.68 -13.82
N SER A 130 -13.25 -0.12 -13.85
CA SER A 130 -14.39 -0.68 -13.11
C SER A 130 -14.55 -2.18 -13.40
N LYS A 131 -14.86 -2.96 -12.37
CA LYS A 131 -15.11 -4.42 -12.46
C LYS A 131 -13.95 -5.24 -13.05
N THR A 132 -12.72 -4.77 -12.90
CA THR A 132 -11.52 -5.49 -13.36
C THR A 132 -10.58 -5.81 -12.22
N LYS A 133 -9.66 -6.74 -12.49
CA LYS A 133 -8.58 -7.13 -11.57
C LYS A 133 -7.23 -6.89 -12.24
N ILE A 134 -6.23 -6.59 -11.43
CA ILE A 134 -4.83 -6.52 -11.85
C ILE A 134 -3.98 -7.35 -10.89
N LYS A 135 -2.92 -7.94 -11.42
CA LYS A 135 -1.91 -8.68 -10.66
C LYS A 135 -0.60 -7.91 -10.78
N ILE A 136 -0.08 -7.42 -9.65
CA ILE A 136 1.12 -6.59 -9.60
C ILE A 136 2.22 -7.40 -8.96
N LYS A 137 3.31 -7.61 -9.70
CA LYS A 137 4.45 -8.41 -9.26
C LYS A 137 5.46 -7.58 -8.49
N TYR A 138 5.94 -8.14 -7.39
CA TYR A 138 7.11 -7.72 -6.65
C TYR A 138 8.12 -8.87 -6.65
N ASP A 139 9.39 -8.53 -6.77
CA ASP A 139 10.50 -9.46 -6.61
C ASP A 139 10.87 -9.49 -5.12
N LEU A 140 10.76 -10.67 -4.50
CA LEU A 140 11.03 -10.86 -3.07
C LEU A 140 12.54 -11.03 -2.88
N ILE A 141 13.11 -10.23 -1.99
CA ILE A 141 14.54 -10.19 -1.70
C ILE A 141 14.73 -10.56 -0.23
N ILE A 142 15.58 -11.56 -0.01
CA ILE A 142 15.87 -12.13 1.30
C ILE A 142 17.37 -12.13 1.45
N LYS A 143 17.93 -11.20 2.21
CA LYS A 143 19.39 -11.02 2.34
C LYS A 143 19.85 -11.41 3.72
N SER A 144 20.93 -12.17 3.81
CA SER A 144 21.61 -12.43 5.09
C SER A 144 22.58 -11.28 5.40
N MET A 145 22.46 -10.68 6.58
CA MET A 145 23.34 -9.59 7.01
C MET A 145 24.43 -10.04 7.98
N MET A 146 24.24 -11.18 8.64
CA MET A 146 25.20 -11.69 9.61
C MET A 146 25.55 -13.15 9.36
N VAL A 147 26.81 -13.40 9.02
CA VAL A 147 27.36 -14.75 8.77
C VAL A 147 27.20 -15.67 9.99
N MET A 148 27.24 -15.12 11.21
CA MET A 148 27.13 -15.90 12.45
C MET A 148 25.71 -16.42 12.74
N PHE A 149 24.67 -15.82 12.15
CA PHE A 149 23.29 -16.28 12.32
C PHE A 149 22.81 -17.19 11.18
N LYS A 150 23.71 -17.58 10.26
CA LYS A 150 23.44 -18.46 9.09
C LYS A 150 23.25 -19.95 9.43
N GLN A 151 23.11 -20.33 10.70
CA GLN A 151 22.87 -21.72 11.08
C GLN A 151 21.62 -21.83 11.96
N GLY A 152 20.57 -22.43 11.40
CA GLY A 152 19.32 -22.76 12.07
C GLY A 152 18.32 -21.61 12.24
N TYR A 153 18.60 -20.40 11.71
CA TYR A 153 17.66 -19.29 11.86
C TYR A 153 16.41 -19.47 11.00
N SER A 154 15.25 -19.37 11.64
CA SER A 154 13.93 -19.41 11.02
C SER A 154 13.01 -18.45 11.77
N SER A 155 12.27 -17.62 11.04
CA SER A 155 11.31 -16.71 11.64
C SER A 155 10.09 -16.45 10.77
N LYS A 156 9.07 -15.88 11.43
CA LYS A 156 7.85 -15.38 10.80
C LYS A 156 7.97 -13.86 10.64
N PHE A 157 7.84 -13.43 9.40
CA PHE A 157 7.93 -12.04 8.97
C PHE A 157 6.55 -11.52 8.61
N LYS A 158 6.17 -10.38 9.18
CA LYS A 158 4.91 -9.70 8.90
C LYS A 158 5.15 -8.53 7.96
N GLN A 159 4.38 -8.46 6.88
CA GLN A 159 4.42 -7.31 5.98
C GLN A 159 3.94 -6.05 6.70
N ASN A 160 4.74 -5.00 6.62
CA ASN A 160 4.36 -3.67 7.09
C ASN A 160 3.63 -2.94 5.97
N TYR A 161 2.39 -2.59 6.24
CA TYR A 161 1.55 -1.94 5.25
C TYR A 161 1.65 -0.43 5.33
N TYR A 162 1.90 0.23 4.20
CA TYR A 162 2.03 1.68 4.13
C TYR A 162 0.68 2.38 4.43
N PRO A 163 0.55 3.17 5.51
CA PRO A 163 -0.73 3.71 5.95
C PRO A 163 -1.10 4.98 5.16
N TYR A 164 -1.36 4.87 3.85
CA TYR A 164 -1.65 6.02 2.98
C TYR A 164 -2.72 6.96 3.54
N ASN A 165 -3.79 6.43 4.13
CA ASN A 165 -4.83 7.26 4.74
C ASN A 165 -4.28 8.18 5.84
N LYS A 166 -3.31 7.70 6.63
CA LYS A 166 -2.63 8.50 7.67
C LYS A 166 -1.71 9.55 7.04
N VAL A 167 -0.93 9.17 6.02
CA VAL A 167 -0.01 10.07 5.31
C VAL A 167 -0.75 11.20 4.61
N LEU A 168 -1.86 10.88 3.95
CA LEU A 168 -2.66 11.85 3.18
C LEU A 168 -3.45 12.82 4.08
N LYS A 169 -3.77 12.41 5.31
CA LYS A 169 -4.53 13.24 6.28
C LYS A 169 -3.64 13.96 7.29
N GLY A 170 -2.42 13.49 7.50
CA GLY A 170 -1.46 14.06 8.45
C GLY A 170 -0.52 15.09 7.84
N GLU A 171 0.21 15.78 8.70
CA GLU A 171 1.20 16.82 8.35
C GLU A 171 2.61 16.22 8.22
N TYR A 172 2.73 15.20 7.38
CA TYR A 172 4.00 14.55 7.05
C TYR A 172 4.64 15.27 5.86
N PRO A 173 5.77 15.98 5.98
CA PRO A 173 6.39 16.69 4.86
C PRO A 173 6.65 15.77 3.66
N GLU A 174 7.19 14.58 3.92
CA GLU A 174 7.46 13.54 2.91
C GLU A 174 6.20 13.05 2.18
N GLY A 175 5.02 13.26 2.77
CA GLY A 175 3.72 12.92 2.18
C GLY A 175 3.10 14.03 1.32
N GLU A 176 3.72 15.21 1.22
CA GLU A 176 3.10 16.37 0.58
C GLU A 176 2.81 16.15 -0.90
N TYR A 177 3.74 15.58 -1.64
CA TYR A 177 3.55 15.28 -3.06
C TYR A 177 2.40 14.26 -3.27
N LEU A 178 2.25 13.29 -2.36
CA LEU A 178 1.13 12.34 -2.37
C LEU A 178 -0.21 13.02 -2.08
N ARG A 179 -0.23 13.95 -1.12
CA ARG A 179 -1.42 14.77 -0.83
C ARG A 179 -1.84 15.59 -2.03
N ARG A 180 -0.91 16.27 -2.70
CA ARG A 180 -1.17 17.04 -3.93
C ARG A 180 -1.72 16.14 -5.04
N PHE A 181 -1.09 14.98 -5.26
CA PHE A 181 -1.55 14.01 -6.24
C PHE A 181 -2.98 13.52 -5.95
N SER A 182 -3.30 13.23 -4.69
CA SER A 182 -4.62 12.72 -4.28
C SER A 182 -5.77 13.70 -4.54
N LYS A 183 -5.48 15.00 -4.64
CA LYS A 183 -6.45 16.08 -4.88
C LYS A 183 -6.66 16.39 -6.37
N LEU A 184 -5.92 15.75 -7.26
CA LEU A 184 -6.09 15.96 -8.71
C LEU A 184 -7.45 15.47 -9.20
N ASN A 185 -7.96 16.15 -10.23
CA ASN A 185 -9.11 15.68 -10.98
C ASN A 185 -8.66 14.68 -12.08
N PHE A 186 -9.05 13.41 -11.92
CA PHE A 186 -8.74 12.33 -12.86
C PHE A 186 -9.88 12.01 -13.84
N ARG A 187 -10.85 12.92 -14.00
CA ARG A 187 -12.00 12.82 -14.91
C ARG A 187 -12.85 11.57 -14.65
N LYS A 188 -12.59 10.50 -15.40
CA LYS A 188 -13.36 9.24 -15.37
C LYS A 188 -12.94 8.30 -14.25
N ALA A 189 -11.78 8.55 -13.64
CA ALA A 189 -11.26 7.76 -12.53
C ALA A 189 -11.35 8.53 -11.21
N LYS A 190 -11.56 7.79 -10.12
CA LYS A 190 -11.49 8.30 -8.75
C LYS A 190 -10.18 7.88 -8.08
N PHE A 191 -9.52 8.80 -7.39
CA PHE A 191 -8.39 8.45 -6.54
C PHE A 191 -8.85 7.63 -5.32
N VAL A 192 -8.16 6.53 -5.02
CA VAL A 192 -8.37 5.68 -3.85
C VAL A 192 -7.05 5.54 -3.11
N ALA A 193 -7.02 5.98 -1.86
CA ALA A 193 -5.82 6.04 -1.05
C ALA A 193 -5.26 4.65 -0.69
N GLN A 194 -6.13 3.68 -0.40
CA GLN A 194 -5.71 2.41 0.14
C GLN A 194 -6.71 1.30 -0.20
N PRO A 195 -6.29 0.16 -0.78
CA PRO A 195 -7.10 -1.05 -0.84
C PRO A 195 -7.38 -1.61 0.56
N VAL A 196 -8.59 -2.15 0.75
CA VAL A 196 -8.88 -2.98 1.90
C VAL A 196 -8.10 -4.28 1.73
N ILE A 197 -7.30 -4.59 2.74
CA ILE A 197 -6.48 -5.80 2.76
C ILE A 197 -7.36 -6.92 3.30
N GLU A 198 -7.58 -7.97 2.50
CA GLU A 198 -8.36 -9.13 2.95
C GLU A 198 -7.56 -9.92 3.99
N ASP A 199 -6.26 -10.12 3.74
CA ASP A 199 -5.38 -10.93 4.58
C ASP A 199 -4.05 -10.22 4.87
N SER A 200 -3.56 -10.32 6.11
CA SER A 200 -2.18 -9.91 6.41
C SER A 200 -1.19 -10.87 5.75
N LEU A 201 -0.18 -10.34 5.07
CA LEU A 201 0.88 -11.16 4.51
C LEU A 201 1.91 -11.54 5.59
N PHE A 202 2.05 -12.84 5.80
CA PHE A 202 3.11 -13.42 6.61
C PHE A 202 4.02 -14.31 5.74
N LEU A 203 5.33 -14.22 5.97
CA LEU A 203 6.33 -15.07 5.35
C LEU A 203 7.03 -15.87 6.44
N ILE A 204 7.05 -17.19 6.32
CA ILE A 204 7.90 -18.04 7.15
C ILE A 204 9.17 -18.28 6.32
N LEU A 205 10.30 -17.80 6.82
CA LEU A 205 11.57 -17.81 6.10
C LEU A 205 12.69 -18.34 6.99
N SER A 206 13.63 -19.01 6.36
CA SER A 206 14.83 -19.58 6.96
C SER A 206 16.08 -19.15 6.19
N GLU A 207 17.24 -19.52 6.70
CA GLU A 207 18.52 -19.35 6.00
C GLU A 207 18.55 -19.93 4.58
N LYS A 208 17.74 -20.96 4.31
CA LYS A 208 17.66 -21.63 3.00
C LYS A 208 16.95 -20.79 1.94
N ASP A 209 16.22 -19.77 2.38
CA ASP A 209 15.45 -18.87 1.52
C ASP A 209 16.23 -17.61 1.11
N VAL A 210 17.47 -17.46 1.60
CA VAL A 210 18.33 -16.32 1.27
C VAL A 210 18.65 -16.31 -0.23
N THR A 211 18.45 -15.16 -0.85
CA THR A 211 18.78 -14.87 -2.24
C THR A 211 20.08 -14.07 -2.27
N ASP A 212 21.09 -14.59 -2.99
CA ASP A 212 22.40 -13.93 -3.19
C ASP A 212 22.29 -12.50 -3.75
#